data_AF-A0A358MME9-F1
#
_entry.id   AF-A0A358MME9-F1
#
_cell.length_a   1.000
_cell.length_b   1.000
_cell.length_c   1.000
_cell.angle_alpha   90.00
_cell.angle_beta   90.00
_cell.angle_gamma   90.00
#
_symmetry.space_group_name_H-M   'P 1'
#
loop_
_entity.id
_entity.type
_entity.pdbx_description
1 polymer ?
#
loop_
_entity_poly.entity_id
_entity_poly.type
_entity_poly.pdbx_seq_one_letter_code
_entity_poly.pdbx_strand_id
1 'polypeptide(L)'
;MWNKYVGYWNYKYLIPPALYYWKAKLAGLYPAGVIIAELQAEPWLREDISKITLEEQRHSMDATKFREAVSFARRTGFAESYLWGVEYWYWLKDKKGDSSLYDEAKKVWMK
;
A
#
# COMPACT_ATOMS: atom_id res chain seq x y z
N MET A 1 3.46 6.19 7.87
CA MET A 1 4.74 6.62 7.26
C MET A 1 5.69 7.04 8.35
N TRP A 2 6.99 6.83 8.15
CA TRP A 2 8.01 7.26 9.08
C TRP A 2 8.32 8.75 8.91
N ASN A 3 8.47 9.48 10.01
CA ASN A 3 8.86 10.89 10.06
C ASN A 3 9.94 11.10 11.12
N LYS A 4 10.94 11.94 10.82
CA LYS A 4 12.09 12.21 11.69
C LYS A 4 11.73 12.75 13.08
N TYR A 5 10.66 13.53 13.19
CA TYR A 5 10.29 14.23 14.42
C TYR A 5 9.19 13.53 15.21
N VAL A 6 8.34 12.77 14.53
CA VAL A 6 7.15 12.15 15.15
C VAL A 6 7.09 10.62 15.03
N GLY A 7 8.14 9.98 14.48
CA GLY A 7 8.19 8.53 14.30
C GLY A 7 7.19 8.02 13.25
N TYR A 8 6.65 6.82 13.45
CA TYR A 8 5.59 6.28 12.59
C TYR A 8 4.27 7.00 12.86
N TRP A 9 3.90 7.90 11.95
CA TRP A 9 2.62 8.59 11.98
C TRP A 9 1.67 7.98 10.96
N ASN A 10 0.42 7.77 11.38
CA ASN A 10 -0.67 7.32 10.52
C ASN A 10 -1.63 8.47 10.20
N TYR A 11 -1.47 9.12 9.06
CA TYR A 11 -2.34 10.21 8.58
C TYR A 11 -3.49 9.70 7.70
N LYS A 12 -3.61 8.37 7.53
CA LYS A 12 -4.56 7.72 6.60
C LYS A 12 -6.02 8.03 6.94
N TYR A 13 -6.30 8.36 8.20
CA TYR A 13 -7.62 8.79 8.67
C TYR A 13 -7.95 10.26 8.41
N LEU A 14 -6.95 11.09 8.07
CA LEU A 14 -7.15 12.52 7.82
C LEU A 14 -7.57 12.81 6.37
N ILE A 15 -7.26 11.89 5.44
CA ILE A 15 -7.50 12.07 4.00
C ILE A 15 -8.48 11.02 3.51
N PRO A 16 -9.78 11.33 3.34
CA PRO A 16 -10.75 10.37 2.86
C PRO A 16 -10.56 10.06 1.35
N PRO A 17 -10.89 8.85 0.87
CA PRO A 17 -10.81 8.51 -0.56
C PRO A 17 -11.60 9.46 -1.47
N ALA A 18 -12.72 9.98 -0.98
CA ALA A 18 -13.56 10.94 -1.70
C ALA A 18 -12.79 12.21 -2.12
N LEU A 19 -11.77 12.62 -1.36
CA LEU A 19 -10.95 13.77 -1.73
C LEU A 19 -10.25 13.54 -3.09
N TYR A 20 -9.72 12.34 -3.32
CA TYR A 20 -9.05 11.99 -4.57
C TYR A 20 -10.03 11.92 -5.74
N TYR A 21 -11.23 11.39 -5.51
CA TYR A 21 -12.31 11.39 -6.49
C TYR A 21 -12.67 12.81 -6.94
N TRP A 22 -12.86 13.74 -5.98
CA TRP A 22 -13.16 15.13 -6.27
C TRP A 22 -11.98 15.85 -6.95
N LYS A 23 -10.75 15.58 -6.51
CA LYS A 23 -9.54 16.12 -7.14
C LYS A 23 -9.45 15.73 -8.62
N ALA A 24 -9.73 14.47 -8.95
CA ALA A 24 -9.77 14.02 -10.34
C ALA A 24 -10.83 14.77 -11.16
N LYS A 25 -12.05 14.91 -10.62
CA LYS A 25 -13.12 15.67 -11.27
C LYS A 25 -12.76 17.14 -11.50
N LEU A 26 -12.17 17.81 -10.50
CA LEU A 26 -11.74 19.20 -10.62
C LEU A 26 -10.63 19.37 -11.68
N ALA A 27 -9.81 18.35 -11.88
CA ALA A 27 -8.82 18.30 -12.95
C ALA A 27 -9.42 17.94 -14.33
N GLY A 28 -10.75 17.80 -14.44
CA GLY A 28 -11.43 17.41 -15.68
C GLY A 28 -11.25 15.93 -16.04
N LEU A 29 -10.77 15.10 -15.11
CA LEU A 29 -10.56 13.67 -15.32
C LEU A 29 -11.79 12.88 -14.88
N TYR A 30 -12.26 11.98 -15.74
CA TYR A 30 -13.25 11.01 -15.34
C TYR A 30 -12.58 9.93 -14.48
N PRO A 31 -13.06 9.65 -13.25
CA PRO A 31 -12.42 8.68 -12.35
C PRO A 31 -12.17 7.30 -12.98
N ALA A 32 -13.05 6.81 -13.86
CA ALA A 32 -12.83 5.55 -14.57
C ALA A 32 -11.76 5.60 -15.68
N GLY A 33 -11.16 6.76 -15.95
CA GLY A 33 -9.98 6.91 -16.79
C GLY A 33 -8.70 7.18 -15.99
N VAL A 34 -8.78 7.21 -14.66
CA VAL A 34 -7.64 7.46 -13.77
C VAL A 34 -7.08 6.13 -13.28
N ILE A 35 -5.75 6.04 -13.29
CA ILE A 35 -4.99 4.88 -12.84
C ILE A 35 -4.06 5.31 -11.72
N ILE A 36 -3.96 4.48 -10.68
CA ILE A 36 -2.88 4.59 -9.68
C ILE A 36 -1.67 3.83 -10.22
N ALA A 37 -0.67 4.57 -10.71
CA ALA A 37 0.53 3.99 -11.31
C ALA A 37 1.39 3.20 -10.32
N GLU A 38 1.35 3.56 -9.04
CA GLU A 38 2.11 2.88 -8.00
C GLU A 38 1.37 2.95 -6.65
N LEU A 39 0.72 1.86 -6.30
CA LEU A 39 0.10 1.66 -5.00
C LEU A 39 1.10 0.93 -4.10
N GLN A 40 1.66 1.66 -3.13
CA GLN A 40 2.63 1.12 -2.18
C GLN A 40 2.06 -0.08 -1.43
N ALA A 41 2.73 -1.22 -1.56
CA ALA A 41 2.34 -2.47 -0.93
C ALA A 41 3.53 -3.26 -0.36
N GLU A 42 4.67 -2.58 -0.17
CA GLU A 42 5.85 -3.06 0.56
C GLU A 42 6.26 -2.08 1.68
N PRO A 43 7.11 -2.51 2.63
CA PRO A 43 7.61 -1.64 3.70
C PRO A 43 8.37 -0.45 3.15
N TRP A 44 7.99 0.75 3.57
CA TRP A 44 8.74 1.97 3.31
C TRP A 44 9.56 2.32 4.55
N LEU A 45 10.89 2.22 4.43
CA LEU A 45 11.81 2.19 5.55
C LEU A 45 12.80 3.35 5.50
N ARG A 46 13.43 3.62 6.63
CA ARG A 46 14.44 4.70 6.75
C ARG A 46 15.83 4.26 6.30
N GLU A 47 16.11 2.98 6.40
CA GLU A 47 17.38 2.38 6.02
C GLU A 47 17.13 1.19 5.10
N ASP A 48 18.22 0.58 4.64
CA ASP A 48 18.18 -0.62 3.82
C ASP A 48 17.40 -1.74 4.51
N ILE A 49 16.52 -2.39 3.76
CA ILE A 49 15.64 -3.46 4.25
C ILE A 49 16.41 -4.65 4.83
N SER A 50 17.64 -4.88 4.39
CA SER A 50 18.52 -5.94 4.90
C SER A 50 19.04 -5.67 6.32
N LYS A 51 19.07 -4.41 6.75
CA LYS A 51 19.60 -3.96 8.05
C LYS A 51 18.51 -3.82 9.12
N ILE A 52 17.26 -3.89 8.71
CA ILE A 52 16.10 -3.63 9.56
C ILE A 52 15.43 -4.95 9.95
N THR A 53 15.01 -5.06 11.21
CA THR A 53 14.29 -6.24 11.73
C THR A 53 12.93 -6.39 11.07
N LEU A 54 12.42 -7.63 10.99
CA LEU A 54 11.09 -7.86 10.41
C LEU A 54 9.96 -7.15 11.17
N GLU A 55 10.08 -7.01 12.49
CA GLU A 55 9.10 -6.26 13.28
C GLU A 55 9.03 -4.79 12.85
N GLU A 56 10.19 -4.17 12.64
CA GLU A 56 10.27 -2.80 12.17
C GLU A 56 9.75 -2.65 10.74
N GLN A 57 9.99 -3.65 9.88
CA GLN A 57 9.39 -3.68 8.54
C GLN A 57 7.85 -3.73 8.61
N ARG A 58 7.31 -4.54 9.52
CA ARG A 58 5.86 -4.70 9.74
C ARG A 58 5.19 -3.44 10.27
N HIS A 59 5.92 -2.57 10.98
CA HIS A 59 5.38 -1.25 11.34
C HIS A 59 5.01 -0.42 10.12
N SER A 60 5.78 -0.52 9.04
CA SER A 60 5.49 0.20 7.78
C SER A 60 4.47 -0.54 6.91
N MET A 61 4.63 -1.85 6.71
CA MET A 61 3.73 -2.65 5.89
C MET A 61 3.53 -4.05 6.46
N ASP A 62 2.28 -4.44 6.64
CA ASP A 62 1.85 -5.79 6.99
C ASP A 62 0.58 -6.16 6.19
N ALA A 63 0.10 -7.39 6.34
CA ALA A 63 -1.10 -7.87 5.66
C ALA A 63 -2.36 -7.02 5.94
N THR A 64 -2.48 -6.44 7.13
CA THR A 64 -3.60 -5.56 7.49
C THR A 64 -3.49 -4.22 6.76
N LYS A 65 -2.32 -3.58 6.80
CA LYS A 65 -2.06 -2.31 6.11
C LYS A 65 -2.20 -2.46 4.60
N PHE A 66 -1.80 -3.59 4.04
CA PHE A 66 -2.01 -3.97 2.65
C PHE A 66 -3.50 -3.98 2.31
N ARG A 67 -4.32 -4.75 3.05
CA ARG A 67 -5.78 -4.81 2.82
C ARG A 67 -6.43 -3.44 2.89
N GLU A 68 -6.03 -2.63 3.86
CA GLU A 68 -6.52 -1.26 3.99
C GLU A 68 -6.08 -0.37 2.82
N ALA A 69 -4.85 -0.48 2.33
CA ALA A 69 -4.36 0.29 1.18
C ALA A 69 -5.14 -0.07 -0.09
N VAL A 70 -5.36 -1.36 -0.35
CA VAL A 70 -6.17 -1.84 -1.47
C VAL A 70 -7.63 -1.39 -1.33
N SER A 71 -8.21 -1.49 -0.13
CA SER A 71 -9.57 -1.01 0.15
C SER A 71 -9.70 0.50 -0.06
N PHE A 72 -8.72 1.27 0.38
CA PHE A 72 -8.66 2.71 0.17
C PHE A 72 -8.62 3.06 -1.32
N ALA A 73 -7.72 2.43 -2.08
CA ALA A 73 -7.60 2.61 -3.52
C ALA A 73 -8.91 2.30 -4.24
N ARG A 74 -9.55 1.15 -3.95
CA ARG A 74 -10.86 0.79 -4.51
C ARG A 74 -11.94 1.83 -4.24
N ARG A 75 -11.95 2.43 -3.04
CA ARG A 75 -12.92 3.46 -2.64
C ARG A 75 -12.71 4.82 -3.32
N THR A 76 -11.59 5.04 -4.01
CA THR A 76 -11.38 6.25 -4.81
C THR A 76 -12.24 6.26 -6.09
N GLY A 77 -12.70 5.10 -6.55
CA GLY A 77 -13.45 4.96 -7.80
C GLY A 77 -12.58 5.09 -9.05
N PHE A 78 -11.25 5.03 -8.91
CA PHE A 78 -10.32 4.93 -10.03
C PHE A 78 -10.39 3.55 -10.67
N ALA A 79 -10.12 3.48 -11.98
CA ALA A 79 -10.30 2.25 -12.75
C ALA A 79 -9.32 1.16 -12.35
N GLU A 80 -8.05 1.51 -12.20
CA GLU A 80 -6.98 0.54 -11.99
C GLU A 80 -5.96 1.03 -10.95
N SER A 81 -5.24 0.09 -10.36
CA SER A 81 -4.15 0.35 -9.44
C SER A 81 -3.06 -0.70 -9.61
N TYR A 82 -1.85 -0.27 -9.96
CA TYR A 82 -0.68 -1.12 -10.03
C TYR A 82 -0.04 -1.20 -8.66
N LEU A 83 0.12 -2.40 -8.12
CA LEU A 83 0.71 -2.59 -6.79
C LEU A 83 2.23 -2.72 -6.90
N TRP A 84 2.94 -2.06 -6.00
CA TRP A 84 4.39 -2.15 -5.88
C TRP A 84 4.78 -2.95 -4.63
N GLY A 85 5.51 -4.06 -4.82
CA GLY A 85 5.99 -4.88 -3.70
C GLY A 85 6.11 -6.39 -3.93
N VAL A 86 5.92 -6.88 -5.17
CA VAL A 86 5.90 -8.33 -5.45
C VAL A 86 7.19 -9.05 -5.03
N GLU A 87 8.35 -8.43 -5.22
CA GLU A 87 9.65 -8.99 -4.82
C GLU A 87 9.74 -9.16 -3.31
N TYR A 88 9.26 -8.16 -2.56
CA TYR A 88 9.21 -8.20 -1.11
C TYR A 88 8.29 -9.32 -0.61
N TRP A 89 7.09 -9.46 -1.18
CA TRP A 89 6.15 -10.52 -0.76
C TRP A 89 6.73 -11.91 -1.00
N TYR A 90 7.41 -12.10 -2.13
CA TYR A 90 8.07 -13.35 -2.44
C TYR A 90 9.23 -13.65 -1.47
N TRP A 91 10.08 -12.65 -1.20
CA TRP A 91 11.17 -12.77 -0.24
C TRP A 91 10.67 -13.10 1.17
N LEU A 92 9.61 -12.43 1.63
CA LEU A 92 9.03 -12.63 2.96
C LEU A 92 8.52 -14.06 3.11
N LYS A 93 7.87 -14.59 2.06
CA LYS A 93 7.42 -15.98 2.01
C LYS A 93 8.60 -16.97 2.01
N ASP A 94 9.53 -16.82 1.07
CA ASP A 94 10.60 -17.81 0.83
C ASP A 94 11.67 -17.79 1.93
N LYS A 95 12.11 -16.61 2.36
CA LYS A 95 13.21 -16.46 3.31
C LYS A 95 12.78 -16.39 4.76
N LYS A 96 11.57 -15.92 5.04
CA LYS A 96 11.08 -15.71 6.40
C LYS A 96 9.89 -16.59 6.77
N GLY A 97 9.39 -17.41 5.85
CA GLY A 97 8.28 -18.32 6.09
C GLY A 97 6.94 -17.61 6.31
N ASP A 98 6.83 -16.33 5.94
CA ASP A 98 5.64 -15.53 6.13
C ASP A 98 4.96 -15.23 4.78
N SER A 99 3.90 -15.98 4.49
CA SER A 99 3.12 -15.84 3.27
C SER A 99 2.02 -14.79 3.36
N SER A 100 1.88 -14.06 4.47
CA SER A 100 0.70 -13.24 4.75
C SER A 100 0.42 -12.19 3.66
N LEU A 101 1.45 -11.45 3.21
CA LEU A 101 1.30 -10.48 2.11
C LEU A 101 1.04 -11.16 0.76
N TYR A 102 1.73 -12.27 0.49
CA TYR A 102 1.54 -13.03 -0.74
C TYR A 102 0.11 -13.58 -0.87
N ASP A 103 -0.45 -14.06 0.23
CA ASP A 103 -1.82 -14.60 0.26
C ASP A 103 -2.87 -13.49 0.14
N GLU A 104 -2.66 -12.33 0.76
CA GLU A 104 -3.52 -11.15 0.55
C GLU A 104 -3.45 -10.62 -0.89
N ALA A 105 -2.25 -10.56 -1.45
CA ALA A 105 -2.01 -10.22 -2.84
C ALA A 105 -2.82 -11.12 -3.77
N LYS A 106 -2.74 -12.45 -3.62
CA LYS A 106 -3.53 -13.39 -4.45
C LYS A 106 -5.04 -13.12 -4.43
N LYS A 107 -5.61 -12.75 -3.28
CA LYS A 107 -7.05 -12.41 -3.16
C LYS A 107 -7.46 -11.18 -3.99
N VAL A 108 -6.52 -10.33 -4.39
CA VAL A 108 -6.78 -9.15 -5.23
C VAL A 108 -7.08 -9.56 -6.67
N TRP A 109 -6.32 -10.50 -7.23
CA TRP A 109 -6.41 -10.91 -8.64
C TRP A 109 -7.23 -12.18 -8.89
N MET A 110 -7.38 -13.07 -7.90
CA MET A 110 -8.18 -14.30 -8.04
C MET A 110 -9.69 -14.07 -7.92
N LYS A 111 -10.17 -12.86 -8.21
CA LYS A 111 -11.58 -12.49 -8.14
C LYS A 111 -12.28 -12.69 -9.48
#